data_AF-A0A3D1TYH0-F1
#
_entry.id   AF-A0A3D1TYH0-F1
#
_cell.length_a   1.000
_cell.length_b   1.000
_cell.length_c   1.000
_cell.angle_alpha   90.00
_cell.angle_beta   90.00
_cell.angle_gamma   90.00
#
_symmetry.space_group_name_H-M   'P 1'
#
loop_
_entity.id
_entity.type
_entity.pdbx_description
1 polymer ?
#
loop_
_entity_poly.entity_id
_entity_poly.type
_entity_poly.pdbx_seq_one_letter_code
_entity_poly.pdbx_strand_id
1 'polypeptide(L)' 'SREHVNVEVAEGVVDIHGQLPSQAEIDDLVLRVKNVPDVKGVQTYLHLPGTPAPNKKDSLQVGS' A
#
# COMPACT_ATOMS: atom_id res chain seq x y z
N SER A 1 -12.68 -7.98 9.15
CA SER A 1 -11.20 -7.93 9.24
C SER A 1 -10.82 -6.59 9.85
N ARG A 2 -9.75 -6.52 10.64
CA ARG A 2 -9.28 -5.23 11.19
C ARG A 2 -8.48 -4.51 10.11
N GLU A 3 -8.84 -3.26 9.85
CA GLU A 3 -8.02 -2.34 9.05
C GLU A 3 -6.63 -2.26 9.68
N HIS A 4 -5.62 -2.30 8.81
CA HIS A 4 -4.23 -2.17 9.22
C HIS A 4 -3.47 -1.58 8.05
N VAL A 5 -2.66 -0.56 8.34
CA VAL A 5 -1.80 0.09 7.35
C VAL A 5 -0.39 0.13 7.94
N ASN A 6 0.58 -0.31 7.14
CA ASN A 6 2.00 -0.16 7.39
C ASN A 6 2.59 0.78 6.35
N VAL A 7 3.46 1.68 6.80
CA VAL A 7 4.09 2.69 5.93
C VAL A 7 5.59 2.62 6.14
N GLU A 8 6.31 2.45 5.04
CA GLU A 8 7.78 2.49 5.00
C GLU A 8 8.22 3.63 4.09
N VAL A 9 9.30 4.32 4.47
CA VAL A 9 9.81 5.47 3.73
C VAL A 9 11.31 5.31 3.52
N ALA A 10 11.73 5.31 2.25
CA ALA A 10 13.13 5.23 1.86
C ALA A 10 13.41 6.25 0.75
N GLU A 11 14.39 7.14 0.97
CA GLU A 11 14.85 8.15 0.00
C GLU A 11 13.77 9.07 -0.60
N GLY A 12 12.63 9.22 0.11
CA GLY A 12 11.47 10.00 -0.34
C GLY A 12 10.43 9.19 -1.12
N VAL A 13 10.61 7.87 -1.26
CA VAL A 13 9.60 6.95 -1.76
C VAL A 13 8.85 6.35 -0.57
N VAL A 14 7.52 6.33 -0.66
CA VAL A 14 6.63 5.79 0.38
C VAL A 14 6.00 4.49 -0.11
N ASP A 15 6.25 3.40 0.62
CA ASP A 15 5.64 2.10 0.37
C ASP A 15 4.52 1.86 1.40
N ILE A 16 3.31 1.62 0.91
CA ILE A 16 2.10 1.48 1.75
C ILE A 16 1.55 0.07 1.61
N HIS A 17 1.46 -0.66 2.72
CA HIS A 17 0.90 -2.01 2.77
C HIS A 17 -0.30 -2.07 3.69
N GLY A 18 -1.19 -3.04 3.44
CA GLY A 18 -2.28 -3.36 4.36
C GLY A 18 -3.63 -3.41 3.70
N GLN A 19 -4.69 -3.20 4.48
CA GLN A 19 -6.07 -3.38 4.05
C GLN A 19 -6.93 -2.17 4.42
N LEU A 20 -7.71 -1.69 3.45
CA LEU A 20 -8.72 -0.64 3.61
C LEU A 20 -10.07 -1.11 3.06
N PRO A 21 -11.20 -0.64 3.61
CA PRO A 21 -12.53 -1.17 3.33
C PRO A 21 -13.06 -0.82 1.92
N SER A 22 -12.49 0.19 1.25
CA SER A 22 -12.95 0.62 -0.07
C SER A 22 -11.83 1.13 -0.97
N GLN A 23 -12.06 1.06 -2.29
CA GLN A 23 -11.12 1.62 -3.28
C GLN A 23 -11.01 3.14 -3.13
N ALA A 24 -12.10 3.82 -2.80
CA ALA A 24 -12.10 5.27 -2.58
C ALA A 24 -11.15 5.69 -1.44
N GLU A 25 -11.09 4.91 -0.35
CA GLU A 25 -10.16 5.17 0.75
C GLU A 25 -8.70 4.89 0.37
N ILE A 26 -8.45 3.85 -0.44
CA ILE A 26 -7.12 3.59 -1.00
C ILE A 26 -6.67 4.78 -1.86
N ASP A 27 -7.54 5.24 -2.75
CA ASP A 27 -7.23 6.34 -3.68
C ASP A 27 -7.01 7.67 -2.92
N ASP A 28 -7.86 7.99 -1.94
CA ASP A 28 -7.73 9.18 -1.09
C ASP A 28 -6.42 9.14 -0.29
N LEU A 29 -6.07 8.01 0.32
CA LEU A 29 -4.82 7.85 1.06
C LEU A 29 -3.61 8.07 0.14
N VAL A 30 -3.59 7.43 -1.04
CA VAL A 30 -2.48 7.58 -2.00
C VAL A 30 -2.35 9.02 -2.47
N LEU A 31 -3.47 9.71 -2.75
CA LEU A 31 -3.47 11.12 -3.14
C LEU A 31 -2.93 12.01 -2.03
N ARG A 32 -3.33 11.79 -0.78
CA ARG A 32 -2.81 12.56 0.37
C ARG A 32 -1.31 12.38 0.54
N VAL A 33 -0.82 11.14 0.49
CA VAL A 33 0.61 10.85 0.64
C VAL A 33 1.43 11.48 -0.50
N LYS A 34 0.95 11.41 -1.75
CA LYS A 34 1.61 12.06 -2.90
C LYS A 34 1.76 13.58 -2.74
N ASN A 35 0.88 14.23 -1.99
CA ASN A 35 0.89 15.67 -1.79
C ASN A 35 1.71 16.10 -0.56
N VAL A 36 2.29 15.15 0.19
CA VAL A 36 3.20 15.48 1.30
C VAL A 36 4.51 16.03 0.70
N PRO A 37 5.01 17.18 1.20
CA PRO A 37 6.30 17.72 0.76
C PRO A 37 7.43 16.68 0.83
N ASP A 38 8.35 16.74 -0.13
CA ASP A 38 9.51 15.85 -0.27
C ASP A 38 9.19 14.37 -0.56
N VAL A 39 7.91 13.99 -0.69
CA VAL A 39 7.53 12.70 -1.27
C VAL A 39 7.81 12.74 -2.77
N LYS A 40 8.72 11.87 -3.19
CA LYS A 40 9.16 11.70 -4.58
C LYS A 40 8.36 10.61 -5.30
N GLY A 41 7.76 9.69 -4.56
CA GLY A 41 6.97 8.59 -5.12
C GLY A 41 6.16 7.87 -4.07
N VAL A 42 5.09 7.21 -4.51
CA VAL A 42 4.23 6.37 -3.66
C VAL A 42 4.00 5.05 -4.37
N GLN A 43 4.37 3.95 -3.71
CA GLN A 43 4.00 2.59 -4.12
C GLN A 43 2.96 2.06 -3.13
N THR A 44 1.93 1.43 -3.66
CA THR A 44 0.82 0.91 -2.84
C THR A 44 0.62 -0.57 -3.08
N TYR A 45 0.54 -1.27 -1.98
CA TYR A 45 0.26 -2.69 -1.84
C TYR A 45 -1.00 -2.89 -0.98
N LEU A 46 -1.86 -1.86 -0.96
CA LEU A 46 -3.16 -1.91 -0.30
C LEU A 46 -4.11 -2.83 -1.07
N HIS A 47 -5.01 -3.48 -0.33
CA HIS A 47 -6.02 -4.36 -0.90
C HIS A 47 -7.33 -4.27 -0.12
N LEU A 48 -8.42 -4.75 -0.74
CA LEU A 48 -9.74 -4.77 -0.12
C LEU A 48 -9.91 -6.04 0.75
N PRO A 49 -10.85 -6.01 1.72
CA PRO A 49 -11.25 -7.22 2.43
C PRO A 49 -11.64 -8.34 1.46
N GLY A 50 -11.07 -9.53 1.68
CA GLY A 50 -11.37 -10.71 0.87
C GLY A 50 -10.60 -10.80 -0.46
N THR A 51 -9.78 -9.81 -0.83
CA THR A 51 -8.87 -9.93 -1.97
C THR A 51 -7.47 -10.36 -1.51
N PRO A 52 -6.67 -11.04 -2.35
CA PRO A 52 -5.31 -11.39 -1.98
C PRO A 52 -4.43 -10.14 -1.88
N ALA A 53 -3.61 -10.06 -0.83
CA ALA A 53 -2.59 -9.03 -0.71
C ALA A 53 -1.60 -9.13 -1.90
N PRO A 54 -1.24 -8.01 -2.55
CA PRO A 54 -0.45 -8.04 -3.79
C PRO A 54 0.94 -8.68 -3.62
N ASN A 55 1.61 -8.47 -2.48
CA ASN A 55 2.87 -9.10 -2.12
C ASN A 55 2.78 -10.61 -1.82
N LYS A 56 1.58 -11.18 -1.61
CA LYS A 56 1.43 -12.65 -1.56
C LYS A 56 1.54 -13.32 -2.93
N LYS A 57 1.29 -12.62 -4.04
CA LYS A 57 1.51 -13.19 -5.38
C LYS A 57 2.99 -13.33 -5.70
N ASP A 58 3.82 -12.35 -5.31
CA ASP A 58 5.27 -12.39 -5.57
C ASP A 58 6.05 -13.24 -4.54
N SER A 59 5.59 -13.31 -3.29
CA SER A 59 6.23 -14.15 -2.26
C SER A 59 6.16 -15.65 -2.58
N LEU A 60 5.22 -16.09 -3.42
CA LEU A 60 5.14 -17.47 -3.90
C LEU A 60 6.14 -17.75 -5.06
N GLN A 61 6.60 -16.71 -5.75
CA GLN A 61 7.53 -16.83 -6.89
C GLN A 61 9.01 -16.84 -6.43
N VAL A 62 9.35 -16.17 -5.33
CA VAL A 62 10.74 -16.07 -4.83
C VAL A 62 11.18 -17.27 -3.95
N GLY A 63 10.34 -18.30 -3.85
CA GLY A 63 10.60 -19.53 -3.08
C GLY A 63 10.39 -20.83 -3.85
N SER A 64 10.51 -20.82 -5.18
CA SER A 64 10.46 -22.01 -6.06
C SER A 64 11.77 -22.20 -6.81
#